data_AF-A0A933VBA6-F1
#
_entry.id   AF-A0A933VBA6-F1
#
_cell.length_a   1.000
_cell.length_b   1.000
_cell.length_c   1.000
_cell.angle_alpha   90.00
_cell.angle_beta   90.00
_cell.angle_gamma   90.00
#
_symmetry.space_group_name_H-M   'P 1'
#
loop_
_entity.id
_entity.type
_entity.pdbx_description
1 polymer ?
#
loop_
_entity_poly.entity_id
_entity_poly.type
_entity_poly.pdbx_seq_one_letter_code
_entity_poly.pdbx_strand_id
1 'polypeptide(L)'
;MSEKQKGEAKTARIPIKIVPAERLKKPDWIRVKAGNSATRFGEIKQILREHHLHTVCEEATCPNIGECFGKGTATFMILGDLCTRRCPFCDVGHGKPLPPDPNEP
;
A
#
# COMPACT_ATOMS: atom_id res chain seq x y z
N MET A 1 18.30 -9.28 -3.89
CA MET A 1 17.33 -8.19 -3.65
C MET A 1 16.80 -8.32 -2.24
N SER A 2 16.59 -7.22 -1.50
CA SER A 2 16.01 -7.30 -0.15
C SER A 2 14.57 -7.75 -0.26
N GLU A 3 14.18 -8.79 0.48
CA GLU A 3 12.79 -9.27 0.53
C GLU A 3 11.86 -8.17 1.09
N LYS A 4 10.69 -7.98 0.47
CA LYS A 4 9.68 -7.00 0.89
C LYS A 4 8.98 -7.50 2.16
N GLN A 5 9.28 -6.87 3.29
CA GLN A 5 8.74 -7.27 4.60
C GLN A 5 7.43 -6.52 4.89
N LYS A 6 6.35 -7.25 5.20
CA LYS A 6 5.06 -6.70 5.65
C LYS A 6 4.64 -7.29 7.01
N GLY A 7 3.67 -6.65 7.66
CA GLY A 7 3.09 -7.13 8.92
C GLY A 7 4.12 -7.42 10.01
N GLU A 8 4.06 -8.64 10.56
CA GLU A 8 4.96 -9.09 11.64
C GLU A 8 6.45 -9.08 11.22
N ALA A 9 6.77 -9.52 9.99
CA ALA A 9 8.14 -9.50 9.48
C ALA A 9 8.72 -8.08 9.41
N LYS A 10 7.86 -7.07 9.18
CA LYS A 10 8.25 -5.65 9.20
C LYS A 10 8.51 -5.16 10.62
N THR A 11 7.71 -5.56 11.60
CA THR A 11 7.74 -5.00 12.95
C THR A 11 8.64 -5.76 13.94
N ALA A 12 9.03 -7.01 13.64
CA ALA A 12 9.82 -7.86 14.54
C ALA A 12 11.12 -7.22 15.06
N ARG A 13 11.75 -6.35 14.24
CA ARG A 13 13.05 -5.70 14.53
C ARG A 13 12.93 -4.32 15.18
N ILE A 14 11.73 -3.85 15.49
CA ILE A 14 11.55 -2.54 16.16
C ILE A 14 12.07 -2.66 17.61
N PRO A 15 12.84 -1.67 18.11
CA PRO A 15 13.36 -1.68 19.49
C PRO A 15 12.24 -1.69 20.53
N ILE A 16 11.21 -0.86 20.32
CA ILE A 16 10.00 -0.81 21.14
C ILE A 16 9.07 -1.92 20.69
N LYS A 17 8.78 -2.87 21.59
CA LYS A 17 7.93 -4.02 21.29
C LYS A 17 6.47 -3.63 21.26
N ILE A 18 5.78 -4.01 20.19
CA ILE A 18 4.34 -3.85 20.05
C ILE A 18 3.71 -5.01 20.81
N VAL A 19 3.02 -4.71 21.91
CA VAL A 19 2.30 -5.72 22.68
C VAL A 19 1.08 -6.15 21.86
N PRO A 20 0.90 -7.44 21.55
CA PRO A 20 -0.29 -7.92 20.88
C PRO A 20 -1.53 -7.62 21.73
N ALA A 21 -2.43 -6.81 21.19
CA ALA A 21 -3.76 -6.62 21.74
C ALA A 21 -4.76 -7.53 21.02
N GLU A 22 -5.86 -7.85 21.68
CA GLU A 22 -6.96 -8.57 21.05
C GLU A 22 -7.49 -7.77 19.85
N ARG A 23 -7.63 -8.45 18.70
CA ARG A 23 -8.14 -7.79 17.48
C ARG A 23 -9.63 -7.52 17.65
N LEU A 24 -9.97 -6.25 17.83
CA LEU A 24 -11.35 -5.81 17.86
C LEU A 24 -12.01 -6.02 16.49
N LYS A 25 -13.25 -6.53 16.51
CA LYS A 25 -14.07 -6.59 15.31
C LYS A 25 -14.36 -5.17 14.83
N LYS A 26 -14.22 -4.93 13.52
CA LYS A 26 -14.62 -3.65 12.92
C LYS A 26 -16.13 -3.44 13.15
N PRO A 27 -16.57 -2.23 13.55
CA PRO A 27 -17.99 -1.89 13.61
C PRO A 27 -18.69 -2.11 12.27
N ASP A 28 -20.00 -2.40 12.30
CA ASP A 28 -20.75 -2.75 11.09
C ASP A 28 -20.83 -1.62 10.05
N TRP A 29 -20.64 -0.37 10.46
CA TRP A 29 -20.60 0.80 9.57
C TRP A 29 -19.26 0.99 8.83
N ILE A 30 -18.17 0.32 9.25
CA ILE A 30 -16.88 0.33 8.53
C ILE A 30 -16.86 -0.81 7.52
N ARG A 31 -17.59 -0.64 6.42
CA ARG A 31 -17.61 -1.57 5.29
C ARG A 31 -17.53 -0.81 3.97
N VAL A 32 -16.79 -1.37 3.02
CA VAL A 32 -16.61 -0.82 1.67
C VAL A 32 -16.97 -1.87 0.64
N LYS A 33 -17.43 -1.44 -0.54
CA LYS A 33 -17.61 -2.34 -1.69
C LYS A 33 -16.26 -2.59 -2.34
N ALA A 34 -16.02 -3.82 -2.75
CA ALA A 34 -14.82 -4.15 -3.53
C ALA A 34 -14.81 -3.38 -4.86
N GLY A 35 -13.62 -3.03 -5.35
CA GLY A 35 -13.45 -2.46 -6.68
C GLY A 35 -13.92 -3.45 -7.75
N ASN A 36 -14.55 -2.94 -8.81
CA ASN A 36 -14.98 -3.74 -9.95
C ASN A 36 -13.96 -3.54 -11.10
N SER A 37 -13.32 -4.62 -11.53
CA SER A 37 -12.32 -4.57 -12.62
C SER A 37 -12.91 -4.19 -13.98
N ALA A 38 -14.23 -4.30 -14.18
CA ALA A 38 -14.91 -3.88 -15.41
C ALA A 38 -15.26 -2.38 -15.42
N THR A 39 -14.92 -1.63 -14.37
CA THR A 39 -15.13 -0.18 -14.31
C THR A 39 -13.81 0.57 -14.38
N ARG A 40 -13.86 1.91 -14.29
CA ARG A 40 -12.69 2.80 -14.23
C ARG A 40 -11.64 2.40 -13.20
N PHE A 41 -12.01 1.66 -12.15
CA PHE A 41 -11.05 1.06 -11.23
C PHE A 41 -10.05 0.13 -11.94
N GLY A 42 -10.53 -0.73 -12.84
CA GLY A 42 -9.69 -1.64 -13.61
C GLY A 42 -8.80 -0.91 -14.60
N GLU A 43 -9.33 0.13 -15.27
CA GLU A 43 -8.58 0.98 -16.20
C GLU A 43 -7.39 1.66 -15.52
N ILE A 44 -7.62 2.34 -14.38
CA ILE A 44 -6.55 3.00 -13.61
C ILE A 44 -5.50 1.97 -13.17
N LYS A 45 -5.95 0.81 -12.69
CA LYS A 45 -5.04 -0.26 -12.25
C LYS A 45 -4.18 -0.79 -13.39
N GLN A 46 -4.72 -0.88 -14.60
CA GLN A 46 -3.97 -1.29 -15.79
C GLN A 46 -2.91 -0.24 -16.17
N ILE A 47 -3.30 1.04 -16.24
CA ILE A 47 -2.39 2.16 -16.54
C ILE A 47 -1.21 2.19 -15.56
N LEU A 48 -1.48 2.06 -14.25
CA LEU A 48 -0.43 2.06 -13.23
C LEU A 48 0.59 0.93 -13.44
N ARG A 49 0.12 -0.27 -13.84
CA ARG A 49 0.99 -1.42 -14.11
C ARG A 49 1.80 -1.26 -15.39
N GLU A 50 1.18 -0.75 -16.44
CA GLU A 50 1.84 -0.50 -17.73
C GLU A 50 2.97 0.53 -17.61
N HIS A 51 2.80 1.52 -16.73
CA HIS A 51 3.80 2.55 -16.46
C HIS A 51 4.72 2.24 -15.28
N HIS A 52 4.63 1.05 -14.68
CA HIS A 52 5.44 0.65 -13.52
C HIS A 52 5.38 1.64 -12.35
N LEU A 53 4.21 2.27 -12.12
CA LEU A 53 4.02 3.28 -11.08
C LEU A 53 3.49 2.66 -9.78
N HIS A 54 3.96 3.19 -8.65
CA HIS A 54 3.49 2.80 -7.34
C HIS A 54 2.47 3.79 -6.79
N THR A 55 1.49 3.29 -6.02
CA THR A 55 0.51 4.14 -5.34
C THR A 55 0.38 3.73 -3.88
N VAL A 56 0.18 4.71 -3.00
CA VAL A 56 -0.13 4.41 -1.60
C VAL A 56 -1.49 3.73 -1.47
N CYS A 57 -2.38 3.93 -2.44
CA CYS A 57 -3.67 3.28 -2.53
C CYS A 57 -3.53 1.75 -2.53
N GLU A 58 -2.61 1.21 -3.33
CA GLU A 58 -2.32 -0.23 -3.39
C GLU A 58 -1.36 -0.66 -2.29
N GLU A 59 -0.25 0.06 -2.09
CA GLU A 59 0.83 -0.39 -1.19
C GLU A 59 0.44 -0.42 0.29
N ALA A 60 -0.45 0.50 0.70
CA ALA A 60 -0.98 0.56 2.06
C ALA A 60 -2.30 -0.20 2.24
N THR A 61 -2.78 -0.92 1.23
CA THR A 61 -4.06 -1.66 1.27
C THR A 61 -5.24 -0.75 1.65
N CYS A 62 -5.35 0.40 0.96
CA CYS A 62 -6.36 1.41 1.28
C CYS A 62 -7.79 0.88 1.01
N PRO A 63 -8.73 0.92 1.97
CA PRO A 63 -10.08 0.42 1.75
C PRO A 63 -10.87 1.27 0.73
N ASN A 64 -10.45 2.52 0.48
CA ASN A 64 -11.14 3.45 -0.42
C ASN A 64 -10.67 3.33 -1.88
N ILE A 65 -9.73 2.43 -2.20
CA ILE A 65 -9.14 2.33 -3.54
C ILE A 65 -10.18 2.16 -4.66
N GLY A 66 -11.25 1.40 -4.40
CA GLY A 66 -12.35 1.20 -5.35
C GLY A 66 -13.08 2.50 -5.68
N GLU A 67 -13.32 3.35 -4.68
CA GLU A 67 -13.96 4.65 -4.86
C GLU A 67 -13.01 5.66 -5.52
N CYS A 68 -11.78 5.77 -5.01
CA CYS A 68 -10.79 6.73 -5.52
C CYS A 68 -10.47 6.49 -6.99
N PHE A 69 -10.09 5.26 -7.36
CA PHE A 69 -9.79 4.93 -8.76
C PHE A 69 -11.06 5.00 -9.62
N GLY A 70 -12.22 4.63 -9.08
CA GLY A 70 -13.51 4.79 -9.76
C GLY A 70 -13.82 6.24 -10.14
N LYS A 71 -13.31 7.21 -9.37
CA LYS A 71 -13.38 8.66 -9.66
C LYS A 71 -12.19 9.18 -10.48
N GLY A 72 -11.26 8.32 -10.89
CA GLY A 72 -10.04 8.71 -11.59
C GLY A 72 -9.01 9.43 -10.70
N THR A 73 -9.03 9.18 -9.38
CA THR A 73 -8.10 9.77 -8.41
C THR A 73 -7.16 8.70 -7.88
N ALA A 74 -5.86 8.98 -7.90
CA ALA A 74 -4.83 8.15 -7.29
C ALA A 74 -3.81 9.01 -6.55
N THR A 75 -3.13 8.42 -5.56
CA THR A 75 -2.03 9.07 -4.85
C THR A 75 -0.76 8.25 -5.11
N PHE A 76 0.13 8.83 -5.89
CA PHE A 76 1.38 8.20 -6.30
C PHE A 76 2.37 8.11 -5.14
N MET A 77 3.17 7.05 -5.17
CA MET A 77 4.36 6.90 -4.35
C MET A 77 5.56 6.96 -5.27
N ILE A 78 6.45 7.92 -5.00
CA ILE A 78 7.75 8.02 -5.62
C ILE A 78 8.77 7.14 -4.86
N LEU A 79 9.91 6.88 -5.48
CA LEU A 79 11.02 6.10 -4.93
C LEU A 79 10.67 4.63 -4.64
N GLY A 80 9.70 4.09 -5.39
CA GLY A 80 9.33 2.68 -5.32
C GLY A 80 8.32 2.31 -4.21
N ASP A 81 8.22 1.01 -3.94
CA ASP A 81 7.26 0.40 -3.01
C ASP A 81 7.87 0.00 -1.65
N LEU A 82 9.16 0.27 -1.44
CA LEU A 82 9.89 -0.09 -0.24
C LEU A 82 10.19 1.13 0.63
N CYS A 83 9.80 1.06 1.90
CA CYS A 83 10.14 2.06 2.90
C CYS A 83 11.31 1.56 3.78
N THR A 84 12.30 2.41 4.02
CA THR A 84 13.40 2.11 4.95
C THR A 84 12.97 2.15 6.42
N ARG A 85 11.81 2.75 6.72
CA ARG A 85 11.22 2.81 8.07
C ARG A 85 10.31 1.61 8.33
N ARG A 86 9.98 1.41 9.62
CA ARG A 86 9.16 0.28 10.12
C ARG A 86 7.98 0.77 10.97
N CYS A 87 7.23 1.77 10.49
CA CYS A 87 6.08 2.28 11.25
C CYS A 87 5.05 1.16 11.52
N PRO A 88 4.67 0.88 12.79
CA PRO A 88 3.83 -0.27 13.15
C PRO A 88 2.44 -0.30 12.50
N PHE A 89 1.89 0.87 12.17
CA PHE A 89 0.55 1.02 11.58
C PHE A 89 0.55 0.97 10.05
N CYS A 90 1.71 1.10 9.41
CA CYS A 90 1.82 1.30 7.98
C CYS A 90 2.01 -0.05 7.27
N ASP A 91 1.21 -0.32 6.23
CA ASP A 91 1.28 -1.57 5.48
C ASP A 91 2.27 -1.55 4.30
N VAL A 92 2.85 -0.39 3.96
CA VAL A 92 3.92 -0.29 2.94
C VAL A 92 5.08 -1.21 3.30
N GLY A 93 5.59 -1.95 2.32
CA GLY A 93 6.65 -2.92 2.52
C GLY A 93 7.93 -2.28 3.07
N HIS A 94 8.61 -2.95 3.99
CA HIS A 94 9.96 -2.58 4.41
C HIS A 94 11.00 -3.34 3.60
N GLY A 95 12.06 -2.63 3.20
CA GLY A 95 13.21 -3.24 2.54
C GLY A 95 14.25 -2.20 2.17
N LYS A 96 15.30 -2.64 1.46
CA LYS A 96 16.25 -1.75 0.81
C LYS A 96 15.69 -1.33 -0.56
N PRO A 97 15.37 -0.04 -0.81
CA PRO A 97 14.88 0.43 -2.10
C PRO A 97 15.92 0.25 -3.21
N LEU A 98 15.45 0.31 -4.45
CA LEU A 98 16.31 0.52 -5.61
C LEU A 98 16.86 1.96 -5.62
N PRO A 99 17.93 2.24 -6.37
CA PRO A 99 18.35 3.62 -6.62
C PRO A 99 17.21 4.45 -7.21
N PRO A 100 17.14 5.77 -6.94
CA PRO A 100 16.15 6.65 -7.56
C PRO A 100 16.21 6.57 -9.08
N ASP A 101 15.04 6.47 -9.73
CA ASP A 101 14.93 6.52 -11.19
C ASP A 101 14.79 7.99 -11.63
N PRO A 102 15.74 8.54 -12.41
CA PRO A 102 15.65 9.91 -12.91
C PRO A 102 14.46 10.17 -13.86
N ASN A 103 13.84 9.11 -14.38
CA ASN A 103 12.69 9.19 -15.28
C ASN A 103 11.37 8.81 -14.59
N GLU A 104 11.37 8.60 -13.26
CA GLU A 104 10.12 8.50 -12.50
C GLU A 104 9.37 9.83 -12.64
N PRO A 105 8.10 9.83 -13.08
CA PRO A 105 7.32 11.05 -13.27
C PRO A 105 7.02 11.81 -11.97
#